data_AF-A0AA96R5N0-F1
#
_entry.id   AF-A0AA96R5N0-F1
#
_cell.length_a   1.000
_cell.length_b   1.000
_cell.length_c   1.000
_cell.angle_alpha   90.00
_cell.angle_beta   90.00
_cell.angle_gamma   90.00
#
_symmetry.space_group_name_H-M   'P 1'
#
loop_
_entity.id
_entity.type
_entity.pdbx_description
1 polymer ?
#
loop_
_entity_poly.entity_id
_entity_poly.type
_entity_poly.pdbx_seq_one_letter_code
_entity_poly.pdbx_strand_id
1 'polypeptide(L)'
;MTKHNPPEAEIVARSFTESGCQVTSVIYDPADAQQILYGVVTRDGVLVGSYYCADRVRQCDWRIVTADGHEPTLDGTPVRPRDEGSAVIVLTTILTAPEHEIDQRLRDATRPPR
;
A
#
# COMPACT_ATOMS: atom_id res chain seq x y z
N MET A 1 24.31 -24.34 -28.06
CA MET A 1 23.43 -23.23 -27.66
C MET A 1 22.56 -23.71 -26.51
N THR A 2 22.91 -23.34 -25.28
CA THR A 2 22.06 -23.58 -24.11
C THR A 2 20.86 -22.65 -24.21
N LYS A 3 19.64 -23.22 -24.20
CA LYS A 3 18.41 -22.43 -24.08
C LYS A 3 18.48 -21.69 -22.75
N HIS A 4 18.67 -20.38 -22.80
CA HIS A 4 18.43 -19.52 -21.66
C HIS A 4 16.91 -19.50 -21.47
N ASN A 5 16.39 -20.39 -20.63
CA ASN A 5 15.01 -20.21 -20.17
C ASN A 5 15.02 -18.90 -19.39
N PRO A 6 14.20 -17.90 -19.78
CA PRO A 6 14.05 -16.73 -18.94
C PRO A 6 13.58 -17.23 -17.57
N PRO A 7 14.13 -16.70 -16.46
CA PRO A 7 13.64 -16.98 -15.12
C PRO A 7 12.11 -16.85 -15.10
N GLU A 8 11.45 -17.90 -14.61
CA GLU A 8 10.00 -17.98 -14.57
C GLU A 8 9.49 -16.89 -13.62
N ALA A 9 8.59 -16.04 -14.11
CA ALA A 9 8.04 -14.98 -13.29
C ALA A 9 7.00 -15.58 -12.33
N GLU A 10 7.19 -15.36 -11.03
CA GLU A 10 6.29 -15.88 -10.01
C GLU A 10 5.38 -14.77 -9.47
N ILE A 11 4.16 -15.15 -9.07
CA ILE A 11 3.29 -14.30 -8.26
C ILE A 11 3.26 -14.88 -6.86
N VAL A 12 3.78 -14.13 -5.89
CA VAL A 12 3.87 -14.56 -4.50
C VAL A 12 3.07 -13.64 -3.60
N ALA A 13 2.42 -14.20 -2.58
CA ALA A 13 1.84 -13.43 -1.49
C ALA A 13 2.81 -13.43 -0.31
N ARG A 14 3.11 -12.24 0.23
CA ARG A 14 3.91 -12.09 1.45
C ARG A 14 3.12 -11.32 2.47
N SER A 15 3.23 -11.73 3.73
CA SER A 15 2.55 -11.07 4.83
C SER A 15 3.53 -10.67 5.92
N PHE A 16 3.27 -9.55 6.56
CA PHE A 16 3.99 -9.05 7.73
C PHE A 16 3.04 -8.27 8.63
N THR A 17 3.51 -7.95 9.84
CA THR A 17 2.75 -7.18 10.81
C THR A 17 3.37 -5.80 10.96
N GLU A 18 2.53 -4.76 10.92
CA GLU A 18 2.92 -3.35 11.08
C GLU A 18 1.86 -2.64 11.92
N SER A 19 2.24 -1.92 12.98
CA SER A 19 1.32 -1.20 13.87
C SER A 19 0.11 -2.02 14.37
N GLY A 20 0.30 -3.33 14.60
CA GLY A 20 -0.77 -4.24 15.03
C GLY A 20 -1.75 -4.65 13.91
N CYS A 21 -1.47 -4.27 12.66
CA CYS A 21 -2.20 -4.70 11.48
C CYS A 21 -1.42 -5.78 10.72
N GLN A 22 -2.12 -6.73 10.12
CA GLN A 22 -1.54 -7.67 9.16
C GLN A 22 -1.63 -7.08 7.75
N VAL A 23 -0.47 -6.87 7.15
CA VAL A 23 -0.30 -6.43 5.76
C VAL A 23 -0.05 -7.67 4.92
N THR A 24 -0.75 -7.83 3.81
CA THR A 24 -0.51 -8.90 2.82
C THR A 24 -0.38 -8.30 1.44
N SER A 25 0.81 -8.41 0.85
CA SER A 25 1.15 -7.89 -0.48
C SER A 25 1.22 -9.03 -1.49
N VAL A 26 0.66 -8.80 -2.67
CA VAL A 26 0.83 -9.64 -3.86
C VAL A 26 1.96 -9.04 -4.71
N ILE A 27 2.99 -9.84 -4.94
CA ILE A 27 4.26 -9.43 -5.56
C ILE A 27 4.42 -10.22 -6.85
N TYR A 28 4.74 -9.52 -7.93
CA TYR A 28 5.25 -10.09 -9.17
C TYR A 28 6.78 -10.10 -9.10
N ASP A 29 7.40 -11.29 -9.16
CA ASP A 29 8.85 -11.48 -9.05
C ASP A 29 9.43 -12.05 -10.34
N PRO A 30 9.74 -11.21 -11.34
CA PRO A 30 10.54 -11.59 -12.48
C PRO A 30 12.02 -11.44 -12.11
N ALA A 31 12.66 -12.53 -11.67
CA ALA A 31 14.12 -12.63 -11.64
C ALA A 31 14.82 -11.50 -10.87
N ASP A 32 14.45 -11.30 -9.62
CA ASP A 32 14.98 -10.29 -8.69
C ASP A 32 14.47 -8.85 -8.92
N ALA A 33 13.55 -8.62 -9.86
CA ALA A 33 12.90 -7.32 -10.06
C ALA A 33 11.48 -7.29 -9.47
N GLN A 34 11.38 -7.50 -8.14
CA GLN A 34 10.11 -7.55 -7.42
C GLN A 34 9.28 -6.27 -7.62
N GLN A 35 8.02 -6.45 -8.01
CA GLN A 35 7.04 -5.39 -8.17
C GLN A 35 5.81 -5.71 -7.36
N ILE A 36 5.37 -4.75 -6.57
CA ILE A 36 4.19 -4.93 -5.74
C ILE A 36 2.97 -4.53 -6.55
N LEU A 37 2.03 -5.47 -6.68
CA LEU A 37 0.84 -5.28 -7.51
C LEU A 37 -0.30 -4.67 -6.72
N TYR A 38 -0.48 -5.17 -5.51
CA TYR A 38 -1.63 -4.90 -4.65
C TYR A 38 -1.33 -5.37 -3.23
N GLY A 39 -1.92 -4.75 -2.22
CA GLY A 39 -1.91 -5.28 -0.87
C GLY A 39 -3.21 -5.00 -0.12
N VAL A 40 -3.45 -5.80 0.92
CA VAL A 40 -4.53 -5.61 1.89
C VAL A 40 -3.97 -5.39 3.27
N VAL A 41 -4.68 -4.59 4.05
CA VAL A 41 -4.39 -4.38 5.46
C VAL A 41 -5.62 -4.79 6.27
N THR A 42 -5.39 -5.67 7.24
CA THR A 42 -6.41 -6.10 8.20
C THR A 42 -5.95 -5.81 9.62
N ARG A 43 -6.89 -5.53 10.52
CA ARG A 43 -6.65 -5.39 11.95
C ARG A 43 -7.62 -6.29 12.70
N ASP A 44 -7.09 -7.18 13.54
CA ASP A 44 -7.88 -8.18 14.28
C ASP A 44 -8.83 -8.99 13.36
N GLY A 45 -8.38 -9.30 12.14
CA GLY A 45 -9.13 -10.03 11.12
C GLY A 45 -10.16 -9.19 10.34
N VAL A 46 -10.32 -7.91 10.65
CA VAL A 46 -11.22 -6.98 9.96
C VAL A 46 -10.45 -6.20 8.89
N LEU A 47 -11.02 -6.09 7.69
CA LEU A 47 -10.43 -5.29 6.61
C LEU A 47 -10.39 -3.81 7.02
N VAL A 48 -9.21 -3.21 6.95
CA VAL A 48 -9.04 -1.75 7.06
C VAL A 48 -9.11 -1.12 5.68
N GLY A 49 -8.44 -1.74 4.72
CA GLY A 49 -8.44 -1.32 3.33
C GLY A 49 -7.43 -2.06 2.49
N SER A 50 -7.26 -1.58 1.28
CA SER A 50 -6.34 -2.11 0.29
C SER A 50 -5.57 -0.98 -0.38
N TYR A 51 -4.45 -1.34 -1.01
CA TYR A 51 -3.65 -0.42 -1.77
C TYR A 51 -3.13 -1.07 -3.05
N TYR A 52 -2.88 -0.26 -4.08
CA TYR A 52 -2.30 -0.74 -5.34
C TYR A 52 -1.55 0.37 -6.05
N CYS A 53 -0.57 -0.03 -6.85
CA CYS A 53 0.20 0.89 -7.68
C CYS A 53 -0.57 1.20 -8.97
N ALA A 54 -0.95 2.47 -9.19
CA ALA A 54 -1.61 2.88 -10.42
C ALA A 54 -0.64 2.99 -11.60
N ASP A 55 0.59 3.47 -11.36
CA ASP A 55 1.67 3.47 -12.36
C ASP A 55 2.67 2.34 -12.06
N ARG A 56 2.33 1.13 -12.52
CA ARG A 56 3.16 -0.07 -12.29
C ARG A 56 4.54 0.00 -12.93
N VAL A 57 4.73 0.82 -13.96
CA VAL A 57 6.02 0.97 -14.65
C VAL A 57 6.97 1.80 -13.79
N ARG A 58 6.47 2.91 -13.21
CA ARG A 58 7.26 3.81 -12.37
C ARG A 58 7.21 3.48 -10.88
N GLN A 59 6.37 2.51 -10.49
CA GLN A 59 6.10 2.12 -9.11
C GLN A 59 5.68 3.31 -8.22
N CYS A 60 4.84 4.19 -8.76
CA CYS A 60 4.35 5.39 -8.08
C CYS A 60 2.82 5.56 -8.22
N ASP A 61 2.30 6.68 -7.69
CA ASP A 61 0.85 6.97 -7.64
C ASP A 61 0.07 5.83 -6.98
N TRP A 62 0.46 5.50 -5.75
CA TRP A 62 -0.20 4.46 -4.98
C TRP A 62 -1.59 4.94 -4.60
N ARG A 63 -2.57 4.05 -4.74
CA ARG A 63 -3.96 4.30 -4.39
C ARG A 63 -4.32 3.51 -3.16
N ILE A 64 -5.15 4.09 -2.32
CA ILE A 64 -5.70 3.47 -1.12
C ILE A 64 -7.21 3.43 -1.29
N VAL A 65 -7.80 2.29 -0.96
CA VAL A 65 -9.25 2.11 -0.91
C VAL A 65 -9.58 1.52 0.45
N THR A 66 -10.35 2.25 1.26
CA THR A 66 -10.82 1.82 2.58
C THR A 66 -11.80 0.64 2.46
N ALA A 67 -12.07 -0.04 3.57
CA ALA A 67 -12.93 -1.23 3.58
C ALA A 67 -14.37 -0.98 3.10
N ASP A 68 -14.87 0.24 3.24
CA ASP A 68 -16.16 0.72 2.73
C ASP A 68 -16.12 1.14 1.26
N GLY A 69 -14.95 1.06 0.61
CA GLY A 69 -14.79 1.31 -0.83
C GLY A 69 -14.47 2.76 -1.19
N HIS A 70 -14.08 3.60 -0.22
CA HIS A 70 -13.75 5.00 -0.46
C HIS A 70 -12.25 5.25 -0.58
N GLU A 71 -11.86 6.29 -1.33
CA GLU A 71 -10.48 6.78 -1.29
C GLU A 71 -10.36 7.79 -0.15
N PRO A 72 -9.36 7.67 0.75
CA PRO A 72 -9.14 8.69 1.76
C PRO A 72 -8.81 10.01 1.09
N THR A 73 -9.40 11.09 1.59
CA THR A 73 -9.15 12.45 1.08
C THR A 73 -8.61 13.33 2.19
N LEU A 74 -7.80 14.30 1.82
CA LEU A 74 -7.36 15.39 2.68
C LEU A 74 -7.74 16.72 2.01
N ASP A 75 -8.54 17.53 2.71
CA ASP A 75 -9.06 18.80 2.21
C ASP A 75 -9.72 18.65 0.81
N GLY A 76 -10.43 17.54 0.60
CA GLY A 76 -11.12 17.20 -0.66
C GLY A 76 -10.24 16.60 -1.76
N THR A 77 -8.93 16.44 -1.52
CA THR A 77 -7.99 15.85 -2.49
C THR A 77 -7.67 14.40 -2.11
N PRO A 78 -7.71 13.42 -3.04
CA PRO A 78 -7.33 12.05 -2.74
C PRO A 78 -5.89 11.94 -2.22
N VAL A 79 -5.70 11.16 -1.17
CA VAL A 79 -4.37 10.84 -0.64
C VAL A 79 -3.72 9.85 -1.60
N ARG A 80 -2.64 10.28 -2.26
CA ARG A 80 -1.85 9.49 -3.24
C ARG A 80 -0.42 9.31 -2.74
N PRO A 81 -0.12 8.27 -1.96
CA PRO A 81 1.24 7.98 -1.54
C PRO A 81 2.18 7.78 -2.74
N ARG A 82 3.44 8.20 -2.59
CA ARG A 82 4.44 8.08 -3.65
C ARG A 82 5.01 6.68 -3.78
N ASP A 83 5.01 5.94 -2.68
CA ASP A 83 5.57 4.60 -2.53
C ASP A 83 4.65 3.71 -1.68
N GLU A 84 4.91 2.41 -1.73
CA GLU A 84 4.13 1.40 -1.01
C GLU A 84 4.17 1.61 0.51
N GLY A 85 5.36 1.90 1.06
CA GLY A 85 5.53 2.05 2.52
C GLY A 85 4.66 3.17 3.08
N SER A 86 4.58 4.29 2.35
CA SER A 86 3.69 5.39 2.68
C SER A 86 2.21 4.99 2.61
N ALA A 87 1.81 4.14 1.66
CA ALA A 87 0.45 3.60 1.60
C ALA A 87 0.14 2.67 2.77
N VAL A 88 1.09 1.81 3.14
CA VAL A 88 1.00 0.94 4.32
C VAL A 88 0.85 1.77 5.58
N ILE A 89 1.66 2.83 5.79
CA ILE A 89 1.57 3.70 6.97
C ILE A 89 0.18 4.36 7.08
N VAL A 90 -0.38 4.86 5.98
CA VAL A 90 -1.72 5.44 5.99
C VAL A 90 -2.74 4.41 6.49
N LEU A 91 -2.70 3.18 5.98
CA LEU A 91 -3.64 2.13 6.37
C LEU A 91 -3.41 1.62 7.79
N THR A 92 -2.17 1.39 8.21
CA THR A 92 -1.86 0.69 9.48
C THR A 92 -1.80 1.62 10.70
N THR A 93 -1.66 2.93 10.47
CA THR A 93 -1.40 3.90 11.54
C THR A 93 -2.36 5.09 11.51
N ILE A 94 -2.69 5.62 10.33
CA ILE A 94 -3.54 6.81 10.22
C ILE A 94 -5.02 6.42 10.23
N LEU A 95 -5.45 5.54 9.32
CA LEU A 95 -6.85 5.14 9.18
C LEU A 95 -7.35 4.25 10.33
N THR A 96 -6.44 3.74 11.14
CA THR A 96 -6.73 2.97 12.35
C THR A 96 -6.69 3.81 13.63
N ALA A 97 -6.46 5.12 13.51
CA ALA A 97 -6.53 6.07 14.62
C ALA A 97 -8.01 6.40 14.95
N PRO A 98 -8.28 7.04 16.10
CA PRO A 98 -9.59 7.63 16.35
C PRO A 98 -10.00 8.58 15.22
N GLU A 99 -11.25 8.51 14.78
CA GLU A 99 -11.77 9.23 13.60
C GLU A 99 -11.43 10.73 13.60
N HIS A 100 -11.57 11.39 14.75
CA HIS A 100 -11.28 12.82 14.91
C HIS A 100 -9.79 13.20 14.77
N GLU A 101 -8.88 12.23 14.76
CA GLU A 101 -7.44 12.46 14.57
C GLU A 101 -6.98 12.20 13.12
N ILE A 102 -7.78 11.53 12.30
CA ILE A 102 -7.38 11.03 10.97
C ILE A 102 -6.91 12.18 10.08
N ASP A 103 -7.70 13.24 9.95
CA ASP A 103 -7.37 14.41 9.12
C ASP A 103 -6.07 15.07 9.56
N GLN A 104 -5.87 15.22 10.88
CA GLN A 104 -4.65 15.85 11.40
C GLN A 104 -3.42 14.99 11.11
N ARG A 105 -3.52 13.67 11.30
CA ARG A 105 -2.44 12.73 11.01
C ARG A 105 -2.14 12.68 9.51
N LEU A 106 -3.14 12.73 8.65
CA LEU A 106 -2.96 12.85 7.19
C LEU A 106 -2.19 14.14 6.85
N ARG A 107 -2.60 15.29 7.39
CA ARG A 107 -1.89 16.57 7.16
C ARG A 107 -0.43 16.51 7.57
N ASP A 108 -0.14 15.92 8.71
CA ASP A 108 1.22 15.81 9.22
C ASP A 108 2.08 14.86 8.36
N ALA A 109 1.50 13.76 7.86
CA ALA A 109 2.17 12.82 6.97
C ALA A 109 2.40 13.36 5.55
N THR A 110 1.53 14.25 5.06
CA THR A 110 1.66 14.86 3.72
C THR A 110 2.44 16.17 3.71
N ARG A 111 2.88 16.67 4.87
CA ARG A 111 3.64 17.92 4.96
C ARG A 111 5.02 17.76 4.29
N PRO A 112 5.47 18.71 3.44
CA PRO A 112 6.81 18.66 2.87
C PRO A 112 7.89 18.63 3.97
N PRO A 113 8.98 17.88 3.81
CA PRO A 113 10.12 17.97 4.71
C PRO A 113 10.70 19.39 4.67
N ARG A 114 11.04 19.92 5.85
CA ARG A 114 11.70 21.23 6.00
C ARG A 114 13.16 21.18 5.58
#